data_AF-A0A0C9UXD6-F1
#
_entry.id   AF-A0A0C9UXD6-F1
#
_cell.length_a   1.000
_cell.length_b   1.000
_cell.length_c   1.000
_cell.angle_alpha   90.00
_cell.angle_beta   90.00
_cell.angle_gamma   90.00
#
_symmetry.space_group_name_H-M   'P 1'
#
loop_
_entity.id
_entity.type
_entity.pdbx_description
1 polymer ?
#
loop_
_entity_poly.entity_id
_entity_poly.type
_entity_poly.pdbx_seq_one_letter_code
_entity_poly.pdbx_strand_id
1 'polypeptide(L)'
;MSSTLAGALGGAIAFGIDKNNGLHGLEAWRWLFILEGIPDCISSVFVLLWFPVWPEIAKWLTDSERNLAISRLKGVASQGDKERNLGCLIGVAAVPFSSLSLFSPTIVTGLGYEGLQAQLFTVPPYACAYVVTILTSLSADHINARALHCTVAMSVAGIAFVIQAFLPDTAFHARYALLCIASAGSFAAIPPLLGWVSSNI
;
A
#
# COMPACT_ATOMS: atom_id res chain seq x y z
N MET A 1 -2.78 0.66 2.77
CA MET A 1 -2.99 2.13 2.69
C MET A 1 -1.69 2.90 2.95
N SER A 2 -0.86 2.51 3.93
CA SER A 2 0.43 3.18 4.18
C SER A 2 1.38 3.16 2.98
N SER A 3 1.39 2.08 2.20
CA SER A 3 2.32 1.90 1.07
C SER A 3 2.08 2.84 -0.11
N THR A 4 0.83 3.16 -0.46
CA THR A 4 0.54 4.14 -1.52
C THR A 4 0.89 5.55 -1.10
N LEU A 5 0.60 5.90 0.17
CA LEU A 5 0.94 7.19 0.73
C LEU A 5 2.46 7.37 0.84
N ALA A 6 3.17 6.34 1.32
CA ALA A 6 4.63 6.33 1.38
C ALA A 6 5.26 6.45 -0.02
N GLY A 7 4.74 5.74 -1.02
CA GLY A 7 5.21 5.88 -2.40
C GLY A 7 5.01 7.29 -2.97
N ALA A 8 3.84 7.89 -2.74
CA ALA A 8 3.53 9.26 -3.18
C ALA A 8 4.39 10.31 -2.46
N LEU A 9 4.52 10.21 -1.13
CA LEU A 9 5.33 11.12 -0.33
C LEU A 9 6.83 10.96 -0.61
N GLY A 10 7.32 9.72 -0.73
CA GLY A 10 8.71 9.43 -1.06
C GLY A 10 9.12 10.03 -2.41
N GLY A 11 8.28 9.89 -3.43
CA GLY A 11 8.50 10.51 -4.74
C GLY A 11 8.50 12.05 -4.70
N ALA A 12 7.60 12.66 -3.91
CA ALA A 12 7.52 14.11 -3.76
C ALA A 12 8.68 14.70 -2.92
N ILE A 13 9.10 14.01 -1.86
CA ILE A 13 10.20 14.40 -0.98
C ILE A 13 11.53 14.27 -1.74
N ALA A 14 11.73 13.19 -2.48
CA ALA A 14 12.90 13.02 -3.33
C ALA A 14 13.01 14.14 -4.38
N PHE A 15 11.87 14.52 -5.00
CA PHE A 15 11.80 15.67 -5.90
C PHE A 15 12.24 16.99 -5.24
N GLY A 16 11.82 17.21 -4.00
CA GLY A 16 12.12 18.44 -3.24
C GLY A 16 13.57 18.53 -2.76
N ILE A 17 14.17 17.41 -2.34
CA ILE A 17 15.51 17.36 -1.73
C ILE A 17 16.62 17.38 -2.79
N ASP A 18 16.38 16.88 -4.00
CA ASP A 18 17.39 16.90 -5.07
C ASP A 18 17.83 18.33 -5.46
N LYS A 19 16.91 19.30 -5.38
CA LYS A 19 17.23 20.72 -5.55
C LYS A 19 18.20 21.26 -4.49
N ASN A 20 18.36 20.53 -3.40
CA ASN A 20 19.21 20.83 -2.27
C ASN A 20 20.49 19.97 -2.26
N ASN A 21 20.91 19.41 -3.39
CA ASN A 21 22.14 18.62 -3.41
C ASN A 21 23.35 19.48 -3.01
N GLY A 22 24.07 19.07 -1.96
CA GLY A 22 25.17 19.84 -1.38
C GLY A 22 24.78 20.83 -0.27
N LEU A 23 23.49 20.92 0.13
CA LEU A 23 23.10 21.71 1.29
C LEU A 23 23.75 21.14 2.56
N HIS A 24 24.46 22.01 3.28
CA HIS A 24 25.31 21.66 4.43
C HIS A 24 26.41 20.61 4.13
N GLY A 25 26.85 20.48 2.86
CA GLY A 25 27.89 19.52 2.47
C GLY A 25 27.43 18.07 2.46
N LEU A 26 26.11 17.83 2.48
CA LEU A 26 25.52 16.49 2.41
C LEU A 26 24.85 16.28 1.06
N GLU A 27 25.01 15.09 0.52
CA GLU A 27 24.32 14.62 -0.68
C GLU A 27 22.81 14.47 -0.41
N ALA A 28 21.99 14.74 -1.43
CA ALA A 28 20.52 14.68 -1.37
C ALA A 28 19.98 13.36 -0.80
N TRP A 29 20.60 12.22 -1.13
CA TRP A 29 20.16 10.91 -0.64
C TRP A 29 20.28 10.77 0.90
N ARG A 30 21.22 11.46 1.54
CA ARG A 30 21.39 11.43 3.01
C ARG A 30 20.27 12.19 3.71
N TRP A 31 19.88 13.33 3.14
CA TRP A 31 18.76 14.12 3.62
C TRP A 31 17.44 13.35 3.54
N LEU A 32 17.26 12.52 2.51
CA LEU A 32 16.10 11.66 2.36
C LEU A 32 15.98 10.67 3.54
N PHE A 33 17.07 9.95 3.88
CA PHE A 33 17.08 9.04 5.03
C PHE A 33 16.83 9.74 6.37
N ILE A 34 17.36 10.95 6.54
CA ILE A 34 17.17 11.73 7.77
C ILE A 34 15.71 12.16 7.93
N LEU A 35 15.11 12.68 6.85
CA LEU A 35 13.74 13.22 6.86
C LEU A 35 12.67 12.14 6.99
N GLU A 36 12.90 10.96 6.41
CA GLU A 36 11.99 9.81 6.54
C GLU A 36 12.24 9.04 7.84
N GLY A 37 13.51 8.79 8.20
CA GLY A 37 13.85 7.92 9.33
C GLY A 37 13.66 8.54 10.72
N ILE A 38 13.88 9.84 10.90
CA ILE A 38 13.74 10.48 12.23
C ILE A 38 12.29 10.39 12.75
N PRO A 39 11.25 10.77 11.96
CA PRO A 39 9.87 10.62 12.38
C PRO A 39 9.50 9.18 12.76
N ASP A 40 10.02 8.19 12.03
CA ASP A 40 9.78 6.77 12.30
C ASP A 40 10.43 6.32 13.61
N CYS A 41 11.67 6.75 13.87
CA CYS A 41 12.34 6.48 15.15
C CYS A 41 11.57 7.09 16.33
N ILE A 42 11.08 8.33 16.18
CA ILE A 42 10.27 9.00 17.22
C ILE A 42 8.94 8.25 17.43
N SER A 43 8.26 7.89 16.34
CA SER A 43 7.02 7.12 16.38
C SER A 43 7.21 5.77 17.06
N SER A 44 8.31 5.07 16.78
CA SER A 44 8.67 3.80 17.41
C SER A 44 8.82 3.93 18.93
N VAL A 45 9.55 4.95 19.40
CA VAL A 45 9.69 5.22 20.84
C VAL A 45 8.33 5.53 21.46
N PHE A 46 7.48 6.30 20.77
CA PHE A 46 6.13 6.62 21.26
C PHE A 46 5.25 5.36 21.39
N VAL A 47 5.27 4.46 20.40
CA VAL A 47 4.55 3.18 20.45
C VAL A 47 5.05 2.32 21.62
N LEU A 48 6.36 2.25 21.86
CA LEU A 48 6.92 1.48 22.97
C LEU A 48 6.50 2.02 24.35
N LEU A 49 6.27 3.33 24.48
CA LEU A 49 5.88 3.96 25.74
C LEU A 49 4.37 3.94 25.99
N TRP A 50 3.56 4.05 24.93
CA TRP A 50 2.10 4.23 25.05
C TRP A 50 1.27 3.00 24.72
N PHE A 51 1.75 2.08 23.88
CA PHE A 51 0.97 0.92 23.45
C PHE A 51 1.27 -0.31 24.31
N PRO A 52 0.31 -0.79 25.13
CA PRO A 52 0.47 -2.02 25.89
C PRO A 52 0.50 -3.22 24.94
N VAL A 53 1.52 -4.06 25.07
CA VAL A 53 1.74 -5.25 24.22
C VAL A 53 0.60 -6.28 24.38
N TRP A 54 -0.11 -6.27 25.51
CA TRP A 54 -1.23 -7.17 25.78
C TRP A 54 -2.40 -6.44 26.44
N PRO A 55 -3.66 -6.86 26.17
CA PRO A 55 -4.84 -6.30 26.83
C PRO A 55 -4.82 -6.50 28.36
N GLU A 56 -4.08 -7.50 28.85
CA GLU A 56 -3.90 -7.80 30.28
C GLU A 56 -3.13 -6.70 31.03
N ILE A 57 -2.15 -6.06 30.38
CA ILE A 57 -1.31 -5.01 30.95
C ILE A 57 -1.78 -3.59 30.56
N ALA A 58 -2.86 -3.50 29.78
CA ALA A 58 -3.38 -2.24 29.31
C ALA A 58 -4.02 -1.46 30.46
N LYS A 59 -3.37 -0.35 30.85
CA LYS A 59 -3.78 0.50 31.97
C LYS A 59 -5.04 1.32 31.71
N TRP A 60 -5.47 1.41 30.45
CA TRP A 60 -6.67 2.15 30.06
C TRP A 60 -7.94 1.29 30.01
N LEU A 61 -7.85 -0.05 30.12
CA LEU A 61 -9.01 -0.93 30.05
C LEU A 61 -9.57 -1.22 31.45
N THR A 62 -10.88 -1.13 31.58
CA THR A 62 -11.63 -1.59 32.75
C THR A 62 -11.62 -3.13 32.80
N ASP A 63 -11.76 -3.74 33.99
CA ASP A 63 -11.69 -5.20 34.14
C ASP A 63 -12.75 -5.96 33.30
N SER A 64 -13.93 -5.36 33.10
CA SER A 64 -14.98 -5.91 32.22
C SER A 64 -14.59 -5.90 30.74
N GLU A 65 -13.96 -4.82 30.27
CA GLU A 65 -13.49 -4.68 28.89
C GLU A 65 -12.27 -5.56 28.61
N ARG A 66 -11.38 -5.70 29.60
CA ARG A 66 -10.24 -6.62 29.56
C ARG A 66 -10.70 -8.06 29.39
N ASN A 67 -11.69 -8.49 30.17
CA ASN A 67 -12.24 -9.85 30.08
C ASN A 67 -12.92 -10.10 28.72
N LEU A 68 -13.62 -9.10 28.17
CA LEU A 68 -14.21 -9.19 26.83
C LEU A 68 -13.14 -9.26 25.71
N ALA A 69 -12.05 -8.52 25.85
CA ALA A 69 -10.92 -8.59 24.91
C ALA A 69 -10.24 -9.97 24.95
N ILE A 70 -10.01 -10.51 26.14
CA ILE A 70 -9.45 -11.86 26.34
C ILE A 70 -10.39 -12.94 25.80
N SER A 71 -11.71 -12.79 26.00
CA SER A 71 -12.68 -13.76 25.47
C SER A 71 -12.77 -13.74 23.94
N ARG A 72 -12.55 -12.58 23.29
CA ARG A 72 -12.47 -12.49 21.82
C ARG A 72 -11.17 -13.09 21.26
N LEU A 73 -10.09 -13.06 22.02
CA LEU A 73 -8.81 -13.68 21.66
C LEU A 73 -8.84 -15.21 21.83
N LYS A 74 -9.61 -15.73 22.79
CA LYS A 74 -9.81 -17.17 23.01
C LYS A 74 -10.77 -17.76 21.97
N GLY A 75 -10.22 -18.24 20.86
CA GLY A 75 -11.00 -18.93 19.81
C GLY A 75 -10.44 -18.77 18.40
N VAL A 76 -9.48 -17.86 18.20
CA VAL A 76 -8.86 -17.56 16.89
C VAL A 76 -7.75 -18.58 16.52
N ALA A 77 -7.82 -19.82 17.04
CA ALA A 77 -6.78 -20.82 16.87
C ALA A 77 -7.15 -21.90 15.84
N SER A 78 -6.53 -21.80 14.67
CA SER A 78 -6.15 -22.86 13.72
C SER A 78 -7.26 -23.76 13.15
N GLN A 79 -7.85 -23.34 12.02
CA GLN A 79 -8.40 -24.26 11.01
C GLN A 79 -7.42 -24.36 9.82
N GLY A 80 -6.42 -25.25 9.94
CA GLY A 80 -5.24 -25.29 9.05
C GLY A 80 -5.50 -25.48 7.54
N ASP A 81 -6.63 -26.06 7.13
CA ASP A 81 -6.95 -26.20 5.70
C ASP A 81 -7.51 -24.93 5.05
N LYS A 82 -8.19 -24.06 5.81
CA LYS A 82 -8.66 -22.75 5.31
C LYS A 82 -7.51 -21.75 5.22
N GLU A 83 -6.58 -21.80 6.16
CA GLU A 83 -5.39 -20.94 6.20
C GLU A 83 -4.49 -21.11 4.97
N ARG A 84 -4.31 -22.34 4.46
CA ARG A 84 -3.48 -22.59 3.27
C ARG A 84 -4.06 -21.95 2.00
N ASN A 85 -5.38 -22.02 1.81
CA ASN A 85 -6.06 -21.43 0.65
C ASN A 85 -6.15 -19.90 0.76
N LEU A 86 -6.42 -19.35 1.94
CA LEU A 86 -6.40 -17.90 2.20
C LEU A 86 -5.01 -17.30 2.03
N GLY A 87 -3.96 -17.98 2.51
CA GLY A 87 -2.57 -17.56 2.35
C GLY A 87 -2.13 -17.52 0.89
N CYS A 88 -2.53 -18.51 0.09
CA CYS A 88 -2.30 -18.49 -1.36
C CYS A 88 -2.99 -17.29 -2.04
N LEU A 89 -4.24 -17.00 -1.66
CA LEU A 89 -5.01 -15.87 -2.20
C LEU A 89 -4.35 -14.52 -1.89
N ILE A 90 -3.87 -14.33 -0.66
CA ILE A 90 -3.09 -13.16 -0.24
C ILE A 90 -1.79 -13.08 -1.04
N GLY A 91 -1.06 -14.20 -1.17
CA GLY A 91 0.17 -14.27 -1.93
C GLY A 91 0.00 -13.81 -3.37
N VAL A 92 -1.02 -14.32 -4.07
CA VAL A 92 -1.33 -13.95 -5.46
C VAL A 92 -1.68 -12.46 -5.59
N ALA A 93 -2.48 -11.90 -4.67
CA ALA A 93 -2.83 -10.48 -4.69
C ALA A 93 -1.65 -9.55 -4.33
N ALA A 94 -0.66 -10.03 -3.57
CA ALA A 94 0.53 -9.27 -3.20
C ALA A 94 1.56 -9.15 -4.33
N VAL A 95 1.56 -10.07 -5.31
CA VAL A 95 2.47 -10.05 -6.46
C VAL A 95 2.38 -8.76 -7.28
N PRO A 96 1.20 -8.34 -7.80
CA PRO A 96 1.10 -7.13 -8.62
C PRO A 96 1.42 -5.87 -7.81
N PHE A 97 1.05 -5.83 -6.52
CA PHE A 97 1.39 -4.76 -5.60
C PHE A 97 2.90 -4.55 -5.44
N SER A 98 3.61 -5.65 -5.15
CA SER A 98 5.05 -5.60 -4.93
C SER A 98 5.76 -5.24 -6.23
N SER A 99 5.36 -5.88 -7.33
CA SER A 99 5.91 -5.63 -8.66
C SER A 99 5.76 -4.17 -9.09
N LEU A 100 4.55 -3.60 -8.95
CA LEU A 100 4.33 -2.19 -9.27
C LEU A 100 5.18 -1.29 -8.38
N SER A 101 5.26 -1.56 -7.07
CA SER A 101 6.07 -0.73 -6.18
C SER A 101 7.57 -0.74 -6.55
N LEU A 102 8.09 -1.90 -6.96
CA LEU A 102 9.48 -2.09 -7.37
C LEU A 102 9.79 -1.51 -8.76
N PHE A 103 8.86 -1.66 -9.70
CA PHE A 103 9.09 -1.32 -11.11
C PHE A 103 8.46 0.01 -11.54
N SER A 104 7.64 0.68 -10.71
CA SER A 104 7.03 1.97 -11.03
C SER A 104 8.05 3.01 -11.54
N PRO A 105 9.21 3.23 -10.87
CA PRO A 105 10.22 4.16 -11.38
C PRO A 105 10.77 3.75 -12.75
N THR A 106 11.02 2.46 -12.96
CA THR A 106 11.54 1.91 -14.21
C THR A 106 10.51 2.01 -15.35
N ILE A 107 9.23 1.75 -15.07
CA ILE A 107 8.14 1.89 -16.05
C ILE A 107 8.01 3.35 -16.47
N VAL A 108 7.99 4.27 -15.51
CA VAL A 108 7.91 5.71 -15.80
C VAL A 108 9.15 6.18 -16.58
N THR A 109 10.33 5.64 -16.28
CA THR A 109 11.56 5.92 -17.05
C THR A 109 11.47 5.40 -18.48
N GLY A 110 10.93 4.19 -18.67
CA GLY A 110 10.66 3.61 -19.99
C GLY A 110 9.59 4.37 -20.79
N LEU A 111 8.80 5.25 -20.16
CA LEU A 111 7.86 6.16 -20.82
C LEU A 111 8.52 7.48 -21.27
N GLY A 112 9.84 7.60 -21.21
CA GLY A 112 10.58 8.76 -21.69
C GLY A 112 10.73 9.90 -20.66
N TYR A 113 10.33 9.68 -19.40
CA TYR A 113 10.64 10.61 -18.31
C TYR A 113 12.01 10.26 -17.72
N GLU A 114 12.89 11.23 -17.54
CA GLU A 114 14.23 10.97 -17.00
C GLU A 114 14.47 11.65 -15.64
N GLY A 115 15.37 11.04 -14.87
CA GLY A 115 15.86 11.58 -13.61
C GLY A 115 14.75 11.99 -12.64
N LEU A 116 14.77 13.25 -12.24
CA LEU A 116 13.85 13.81 -11.25
C LEU A 116 12.39 13.82 -11.72
N GLN A 117 12.17 14.01 -13.03
CA GLN A 117 10.82 13.96 -13.57
C GLN A 117 10.24 12.55 -13.43
N ALA A 118 11.03 11.51 -13.67
CA ALA A 118 10.56 10.13 -13.52
C ALA A 118 10.04 9.86 -12.10
N GLN A 119 10.74 10.33 -11.07
CA GLN A 119 10.30 10.20 -9.67
C GLN A 119 8.99 10.95 -9.42
N LEU A 120 8.87 12.20 -9.89
CA LEU A 120 7.63 12.97 -9.76
C LEU A 120 6.44 12.29 -10.44
N PHE A 121 6.66 11.71 -11.62
CA PHE A 121 5.62 11.00 -12.37
C PHE A 121 5.26 9.63 -11.77
N THR A 122 5.94 9.15 -10.73
CA THR A 122 5.43 8.01 -9.93
C THR A 122 4.34 8.43 -8.94
N VAL A 123 4.27 9.71 -8.56
CA VAL A 123 3.32 10.22 -7.55
C VAL A 123 1.86 10.06 -7.99
N PRO A 124 1.44 10.43 -9.22
CA PRO A 124 0.03 10.30 -9.63
C PRO A 124 -0.52 8.86 -9.62
N PRO A 125 0.19 7.82 -10.11
CA PRO A 125 -0.24 6.43 -9.94
C PRO A 125 -0.51 6.05 -8.49
N TYR A 126 0.37 6.43 -7.55
CA TYR A 126 0.19 6.15 -6.13
C TYR A 126 -0.95 6.95 -5.49
N ALA A 127 -1.13 8.21 -5.89
CA ALA A 127 -2.22 9.06 -5.40
C ALA A 127 -3.59 8.51 -5.85
N CYS A 128 -3.73 8.15 -7.12
CA CYS A 128 -4.92 7.47 -7.65
C CYS A 128 -5.17 6.15 -6.89
N ALA A 129 -4.11 5.36 -6.68
CA ALA A 129 -4.22 4.13 -5.91
C ALA A 129 -4.69 4.35 -4.48
N TYR A 130 -4.18 5.38 -3.79
CA TYR A 130 -4.62 5.72 -2.44
C TYR A 130 -6.13 6.02 -2.38
N VAL A 131 -6.62 6.90 -3.27
CA VAL A 131 -8.04 7.28 -3.30
C VAL A 131 -8.94 6.08 -3.62
N VAL A 132 -8.62 5.32 -4.67
CA VAL A 132 -9.42 4.17 -5.09
C VAL A 132 -9.41 3.07 -4.03
N THR A 133 -8.29 2.88 -3.35
CA THR A 133 -8.17 1.91 -2.24
C THR A 133 -9.11 2.26 -1.09
N ILE A 134 -9.20 3.54 -0.70
CA ILE A 134 -10.12 3.99 0.36
C ILE A 134 -11.57 3.78 -0.08
N LEU A 135 -11.93 4.26 -1.28
CA LEU A 135 -13.30 4.14 -1.78
C LEU A 135 -13.75 2.68 -1.90
N THR A 136 -12.86 1.81 -2.41
CA THR A 136 -13.13 0.39 -2.55
C THR A 136 -13.27 -0.29 -1.19
N SER A 137 -12.42 0.07 -0.22
CA SER A 137 -12.53 -0.46 1.15
C SER A 137 -13.86 -0.06 1.80
N LEU A 138 -14.22 1.22 1.73
CA LEU A 138 -15.47 1.72 2.30
C LEU A 138 -16.70 1.07 1.64
N SER A 139 -16.69 0.96 0.31
CA SER A 139 -17.75 0.30 -0.44
C SER A 139 -17.86 -1.19 -0.12
N ALA A 140 -16.72 -1.89 -0.05
CA ALA A 140 -16.66 -3.31 0.26
C ALA A 140 -17.21 -3.63 1.65
N ASP A 141 -16.91 -2.77 2.64
CA ASP A 141 -17.42 -2.90 4.00
C ASP A 141 -18.93 -2.60 4.07
N HIS A 142 -19.41 -1.59 3.34
CA HIS A 142 -20.84 -1.25 3.32
C HIS A 142 -21.71 -2.33 2.66
N ILE A 143 -21.23 -2.91 1.55
CA ILE A 143 -21.98 -3.92 0.78
C ILE A 143 -21.72 -5.35 1.32
N ASN A 144 -20.74 -5.50 2.23
CA ASN A 144 -20.29 -6.76 2.79
C ASN A 144 -19.93 -7.82 1.71
N ALA A 145 -19.50 -7.34 0.54
CA ALA A 145 -19.17 -8.13 -0.65
C ALA A 145 -17.68 -7.97 -0.98
N ARG A 146 -16.82 -8.17 0.02
CA ARG A 146 -15.37 -7.91 -0.04
C ARG A 146 -14.68 -8.69 -1.17
N ALA A 147 -15.00 -9.97 -1.34
CA ALA A 147 -14.44 -10.80 -2.40
C ALA A 147 -14.77 -10.28 -3.82
N LEU A 148 -16.00 -9.79 -4.02
CA LEU A 148 -16.42 -9.26 -5.33
C LEU A 148 -15.67 -7.96 -5.67
N HIS A 149 -15.49 -7.07 -4.69
CA HIS A 149 -14.71 -5.84 -4.87
C HIS A 149 -13.25 -6.15 -5.21
N CYS A 150 -12.63 -7.13 -4.54
CA CYS A 150 -11.27 -7.58 -4.87
C CYS A 150 -11.18 -8.10 -6.31
N THR A 151 -12.09 -9.00 -6.70
CA THR A 151 -12.09 -9.59 -8.04
C THR A 151 -12.25 -8.52 -9.11
N VAL A 152 -13.20 -7.59 -8.94
CA VAL A 152 -13.41 -6.48 -9.88
C VAL A 152 -12.16 -5.60 -9.98
N ALA A 153 -11.56 -5.21 -8.85
CA ALA A 153 -10.36 -4.37 -8.83
C ALA A 153 -9.17 -5.05 -9.53
N MET A 154 -8.96 -6.35 -9.28
CA MET A 154 -7.91 -7.12 -9.94
C MET A 154 -8.19 -7.36 -11.43
N SER A 155 -9.44 -7.58 -11.83
CA SER A 155 -9.83 -7.69 -13.24
C SER A 155 -9.59 -6.37 -13.98
N VAL A 156 -9.95 -5.23 -13.39
CA VAL A 156 -9.67 -3.91 -13.96
C VAL A 156 -8.17 -3.70 -14.14
N ALA A 157 -7.35 -4.06 -13.15
CA ALA A 157 -5.90 -3.97 -13.26
C ALA A 157 -5.34 -4.88 -14.36
N GLY A 158 -5.80 -6.13 -14.42
CA GLY A 158 -5.40 -7.09 -15.45
C GLY A 158 -5.75 -6.61 -16.86
N ILE A 159 -6.97 -6.11 -17.06
CA ILE A 159 -7.41 -5.54 -18.34
C ILE A 159 -6.53 -4.33 -18.72
N ALA A 160 -6.23 -3.44 -17.77
CA ALA A 160 -5.37 -2.29 -18.03
C ALA A 160 -3.96 -2.71 -18.49
N PHE A 161 -3.34 -3.71 -17.86
CA PHE A 161 -2.06 -4.25 -18.28
C PHE A 161 -2.12 -4.92 -19.67
N VAL A 162 -3.18 -5.67 -19.95
CA VAL A 162 -3.37 -6.30 -21.26
C VAL A 162 -3.48 -5.25 -22.36
N ILE A 163 -4.32 -4.22 -22.17
CA ILE A 163 -4.45 -3.12 -23.14
C ILE A 163 -3.11 -2.42 -23.33
N GLN A 164 -2.37 -2.19 -22.25
CA GLN A 164 -1.07 -1.53 -22.30
C GLN A 164 -0.04 -2.30 -23.13
N ALA A 165 -0.09 -3.64 -23.13
CA ALA A 165 0.79 -4.51 -23.92
C ALA A 165 0.57 -4.40 -25.43
N PHE A 166 -0.64 -4.02 -25.88
CA PHE A 166 -0.97 -3.86 -27.30
C PHE A 166 -0.81 -2.43 -27.82
N LEU A 167 -0.50 -1.46 -26.95
CA LEU A 167 -0.26 -0.08 -27.38
C LEU A 167 1.13 0.05 -28.03
N PRO A 168 1.27 0.90 -29.06
CA PRO A 168 2.59 1.20 -29.63
C PRO A 168 3.47 1.93 -28.61
N ASP A 169 4.79 1.78 -28.74
CA ASP A 169 5.77 2.33 -27.79
C ASP A 169 5.75 3.86 -27.71
N THR A 170 5.25 4.52 -28.75
CA THR A 170 5.10 5.99 -28.82
C THR A 170 3.88 6.54 -28.08
N ALA A 171 2.95 5.68 -27.63
CA ALA A 171 1.72 6.10 -26.96
C ALA A 171 1.92 6.40 -25.46
N PHE A 172 2.87 7.27 -25.14
CA PHE A 172 3.32 7.56 -23.77
C PHE A 172 2.19 7.96 -22.82
N HIS A 173 1.31 8.88 -23.25
CA HIS A 173 0.18 9.34 -22.41
C HIS A 173 -0.83 8.22 -22.12
N ALA A 174 -1.15 7.38 -23.11
CA ALA A 174 -2.09 6.29 -22.95
C ALA A 174 -1.53 5.20 -22.01
N ARG A 175 -0.25 4.84 -22.17
CA ARG A 175 0.45 3.89 -21.29
C ARG A 175 0.55 4.42 -19.86
N TYR A 176 0.76 5.73 -19.69
CA TYR A 176 0.78 6.35 -18.36
C TYR A 176 -0.60 6.35 -17.68
N ALA A 177 -1.67 6.65 -18.42
CA ALA A 177 -3.03 6.58 -17.90
C ALA A 177 -3.41 5.15 -17.48
N LEU A 178 -3.05 4.15 -18.29
CA LEU A 178 -3.25 2.74 -17.97
C LEU A 178 -2.43 2.30 -16.76
N LEU A 179 -1.20 2.80 -16.59
CA LEU A 179 -0.40 2.57 -15.38
C LEU A 179 -1.10 3.09 -14.12
N CYS A 180 -1.75 4.26 -14.19
CA CYS A 180 -2.52 4.79 -13.05
C CYS A 180 -3.72 3.89 -12.72
N ILE A 181 -4.45 3.41 -13.73
CA ILE A 181 -5.60 2.51 -13.56
C ILE A 181 -5.15 1.14 -13.01
N ALA A 182 -4.09 0.57 -13.58
CA ALA A 182 -3.51 -0.70 -13.16
C ALA A 182 -3.01 -0.64 -11.71
N SER A 183 -2.35 0.47 -11.34
CA SER A 183 -1.92 0.74 -9.97
C SER A 183 -3.12 0.88 -9.04
N ALA A 184 -4.14 1.63 -9.44
CA ALA A 184 -5.33 1.78 -8.61
C ALA A 184 -6.06 0.46 -8.34
N GLY A 185 -6.29 -0.36 -9.37
CA GLY A 185 -6.94 -1.67 -9.21
C GLY A 185 -6.11 -2.66 -8.39
N SER A 186 -4.78 -2.69 -8.59
CA SER A 186 -3.89 -3.61 -7.88
C SER A 186 -3.82 -3.33 -6.37
N PHE A 187 -3.75 -2.06 -5.99
CA PHE A 187 -3.65 -1.67 -4.57
C PHE A 187 -5.01 -1.70 -3.86
N ALA A 188 -6.11 -1.47 -4.58
CA ALA A 188 -7.46 -1.45 -4.01
C ALA A 188 -7.96 -2.82 -3.54
N ALA A 189 -7.41 -3.92 -4.08
CA ALA A 189 -7.80 -5.27 -3.70
C ALA A 189 -7.27 -5.69 -2.31
N ILE A 190 -6.19 -5.09 -1.80
CA ILE A 190 -5.52 -5.58 -0.58
C ILE A 190 -6.36 -5.37 0.70
N PRO A 191 -6.89 -4.17 1.01
CA PRO A 191 -7.62 -3.98 2.27
C PRO A 191 -8.88 -4.86 2.39
N PRO A 192 -9.77 -4.93 1.37
CA PRO A 192 -10.93 -5.81 1.45
C PRO A 192 -10.54 -7.29 1.53
N LEU A 193 -9.43 -7.70 0.89
CA LEU A 193 -8.93 -9.07 0.97
C LEU A 193 -8.47 -9.42 2.39
N LEU A 194 -7.71 -8.54 3.04
CA LEU A 194 -7.28 -8.74 4.44
C LEU A 194 -8.48 -8.78 5.39
N GLY A 195 -9.45 -7.89 5.20
CA GLY A 195 -10.70 -7.91 5.97
C GLY A 195 -11.51 -9.18 5.75
N TRP A 196 -11.52 -9.71 4.52
CA TRP A 196 -12.19 -10.98 4.19
C TRP A 196 -11.48 -12.18 4.83
N VAL A 197 -10.14 -12.24 4.76
CA VAL A 197 -9.32 -13.27 5.42
C VAL A 197 -9.61 -13.26 6.92
N SER A 198 -9.52 -12.09 7.57
CA SER A 198 -9.74 -11.95 9.01
C SER A 198 -11.14 -12.36 9.48
N SER A 199 -12.15 -12.36 8.58
CA SER A 199 -13.51 -12.81 8.90
C SER A 199 -13.75 -14.30 8.64
N ASN A 200 -12.82 -14.98 7.95
CA ASN A 200 -12.94 -16.40 7.56
C ASN A 200 -11.89 -17.31 8.23
N ILE A 201 -10.96 -16.74 9.00
CA ILE A 201 -10.13 -17.42 10.00
C ILE A 201 -10.90 -17.55 11.32
#